data_AF-A0A090S6J6-F1
#
_entry.id   AF-A0A090S6J6-F1
#
_cell.length_a   1.000
_cell.length_b   1.000
_cell.length_c   1.000
_cell.angle_alpha   90.00
_cell.angle_beta   90.00
_cell.angle_gamma   90.00
#
_symmetry.space_group_name_H-M   'P 1'
#
loop_
_entity.id
_entity.type
_entity.pdbx_description
1 polymer ?
#
loop_
_entity_poly.entity_id
_entity_poly.type
_entity_poly.pdbx_seq_one_letter_code
_entity_poly.pdbx_strand_id
1 'polypeptide(L)'
;MEHHANIVPWQIVAEQTGAKVVKVPIGKQCQFDLTAFGSLINSNTKIVAVAQVTNVTGTALPIKDIVAMTRAKSQAIVIVDGAQGIVHQPTDVQDLDADFYVFSGHKLYAPAGIGVLYGKLAILEAMPPWHGGGKMVEKVSFEGTTFSQLPGKFEAGTPNVAGALALACSIEWLSQYSNSELEQHIHQLQQLAFDGLSQLDDIEIIGFQPVRVSSPLSWMVFITKIWRRYWINKTLPCAQVTTVPTR
;
A
#
# COMPACT_ATOMS: atom_id res chain seq x y z
N MET A 1 -4.27 1.05 -10.93
CA MET A 1 -3.33 2.06 -10.42
C MET A 1 -2.51 1.43 -9.31
N GLU A 2 -2.05 0.20 -9.57
CA GLU A 2 -1.26 -0.54 -8.60
C GLU A 2 0.17 -0.04 -8.66
N HIS A 3 0.82 0.04 -7.50
CA HIS A 3 2.26 0.23 -7.44
C HIS A 3 2.96 -0.98 -8.07
N HIS A 4 4.16 -0.81 -8.64
CA HIS A 4 4.87 -1.92 -9.28
C HIS A 4 5.09 -3.12 -8.35
N ALA A 5 5.25 -2.86 -7.04
CA ALA A 5 5.36 -3.90 -6.01
C ALA A 5 4.13 -4.83 -5.95
N ASN A 6 2.96 -4.35 -6.37
CA ASN A 6 1.72 -5.12 -6.44
C ASN A 6 1.32 -5.50 -7.89
N ILE A 7 2.28 -5.49 -8.83
CA ILE A 7 2.09 -5.93 -10.23
C ILE A 7 3.14 -6.97 -10.61
N VAL A 8 4.41 -6.62 -10.43
CA VAL A 8 5.54 -7.42 -10.94
C VAL A 8 5.57 -8.83 -10.34
N PRO A 9 5.31 -9.06 -9.03
CA PRO A 9 5.25 -10.42 -8.49
C PRO A 9 4.20 -11.28 -9.20
N TRP A 10 3.04 -10.72 -9.53
CA TRP A 10 1.96 -11.43 -10.21
C TRP A 10 2.29 -11.75 -11.66
N GLN A 11 3.04 -10.89 -12.35
CA GLN A 11 3.53 -11.17 -13.69
C GLN A 11 4.54 -12.32 -13.69
N ILE A 12 5.47 -12.34 -12.74
CA ILE A 12 6.45 -13.42 -12.59
C ILE A 12 5.74 -14.76 -12.32
N VAL A 13 4.78 -14.79 -11.38
CA VAL A 13 4.03 -16.02 -11.08
C VAL A 13 3.16 -16.44 -12.27
N ALA A 14 2.57 -15.49 -12.99
CA ALA A 14 1.81 -15.78 -14.21
C ALA A 14 2.67 -16.41 -15.30
N GLU A 15 3.90 -15.93 -15.50
CA GLU A 15 4.86 -16.53 -16.44
C GLU A 15 5.23 -17.97 -16.04
N GLN A 16 5.41 -18.24 -14.75
CA GLN A 16 5.76 -19.57 -14.24
C GLN A 16 4.61 -20.59 -14.29
N THR A 17 3.37 -20.12 -14.12
CA THR A 17 2.19 -20.99 -13.93
C THR A 17 1.24 -21.01 -15.12
N GLY A 18 1.41 -20.11 -16.08
CA GLY A 18 0.45 -19.90 -17.17
C GLY A 18 -0.81 -19.14 -16.75
N ALA A 19 -0.86 -18.58 -15.54
CA ALA A 19 -1.96 -17.72 -15.12
C ALA A 19 -2.03 -16.43 -15.95
N LYS A 20 -3.18 -15.75 -15.92
CA LYS A 20 -3.36 -14.47 -16.64
C LYS A 20 -3.47 -13.33 -15.64
N VAL A 21 -2.68 -12.28 -15.85
CA VAL A 21 -2.84 -11.01 -15.13
C VAL A 21 -3.88 -10.16 -15.84
N VAL A 22 -4.99 -9.89 -15.17
CA VAL A 22 -6.11 -9.10 -15.72
C VAL A 22 -6.15 -7.75 -15.01
N LYS A 23 -6.05 -6.66 -15.77
CA LYS A 23 -6.16 -5.31 -15.22
C LYS A 23 -7.63 -4.88 -15.12
N VAL A 24 -7.99 -4.26 -13.99
CA VAL A 24 -9.26 -3.54 -13.86
C VAL A 24 -9.08 -2.13 -14.43
N PRO A 25 -9.94 -1.68 -15.36
CA PRO A 25 -9.86 -0.31 -15.88
C PRO A 25 -10.19 0.71 -14.79
N ILE A 26 -9.80 1.95 -15.05
CA ILE A 26 -10.04 3.08 -14.15
C ILE A 26 -10.85 4.11 -14.90
N GLY A 27 -11.82 4.70 -14.20
CA GLY A 27 -12.66 5.76 -14.74
C GLY A 27 -11.88 7.03 -15.05
N LYS A 28 -12.52 7.98 -15.75
CA LYS A 28 -11.89 9.25 -16.15
C LYS A 28 -11.41 10.11 -14.97
N GLN A 29 -11.98 9.90 -13.78
CA GLN A 29 -11.66 10.62 -12.54
C GLN A 29 -10.75 9.81 -11.60
N CYS A 30 -9.97 8.87 -12.16
CA CYS A 30 -9.09 8.00 -11.40
C CYS A 30 -9.80 7.09 -10.38
N GLN A 31 -11.12 6.91 -10.53
CA GLN A 31 -11.95 6.07 -9.67
C GLN A 31 -11.90 4.60 -10.09
N PHE A 32 -11.97 3.71 -9.11
CA PHE A 32 -12.06 2.28 -9.35
C PHE A 32 -13.39 1.92 -10.03
N ASP A 33 -13.33 1.21 -11.15
CA ASP A 33 -14.52 0.79 -11.87
C ASP A 33 -15.05 -0.54 -11.29
N LEU A 34 -15.90 -0.43 -10.28
CA LEU A 34 -16.52 -1.56 -9.60
C LEU A 34 -17.41 -2.39 -10.55
N THR A 35 -18.00 -1.75 -11.57
CA THR A 35 -18.85 -2.43 -12.57
C THR A 35 -18.00 -3.30 -13.51
N ALA A 36 -16.90 -2.75 -14.02
CA ALA A 36 -15.94 -3.50 -14.82
C ALA A 36 -15.31 -4.62 -14.00
N PHE A 37 -14.92 -4.36 -12.75
CA PHE A 37 -14.41 -5.39 -11.84
C PHE A 37 -15.40 -6.56 -11.72
N GLY A 38 -16.68 -6.25 -11.51
CA GLY A 38 -17.73 -7.27 -11.41
C GLY A 38 -17.93 -8.10 -12.68
N SER A 39 -17.60 -7.56 -13.84
CA SER A 39 -17.67 -8.29 -15.12
C SER A 39 -16.43 -9.14 -15.39
N LEU A 40 -15.29 -8.79 -14.78
CA LEU A 40 -14.02 -9.50 -14.93
C LEU A 40 -13.89 -10.67 -13.96
N ILE A 41 -14.39 -10.50 -12.73
CA ILE A 41 -14.26 -11.52 -11.68
C ILE A 41 -15.21 -12.69 -11.91
N ASN A 42 -14.66 -13.90 -11.79
CA ASN A 42 -15.35 -15.16 -12.06
C ASN A 42 -14.68 -16.33 -11.31
N SER A 43 -15.22 -17.54 -11.44
CA SER A 43 -14.73 -18.75 -10.75
C SER A 43 -13.29 -19.17 -11.08
N ASN A 44 -12.72 -18.70 -12.20
CA ASN A 44 -11.32 -18.93 -12.54
C ASN A 44 -10.37 -17.94 -11.85
N THR A 45 -10.89 -16.90 -11.21
CA THR A 45 -10.07 -15.91 -10.47
C THR A 45 -9.48 -16.59 -9.24
N LYS A 46 -8.16 -16.49 -9.07
CA LYS A 46 -7.43 -17.10 -7.94
C LYS A 46 -6.92 -16.07 -6.94
N ILE A 47 -6.54 -14.88 -7.41
CA ILE A 47 -6.04 -13.80 -6.58
C ILE A 47 -6.65 -12.48 -7.07
N VAL A 48 -7.07 -11.64 -6.14
CA VAL A 48 -7.41 -10.23 -6.34
C VAL A 48 -6.41 -9.41 -5.54
N ALA A 49 -5.48 -8.75 -6.23
CA ALA A 49 -4.49 -7.89 -5.63
C ALA A 49 -4.88 -6.43 -5.87
N VAL A 50 -4.99 -5.63 -4.81
CA VAL A 50 -5.57 -4.30 -4.88
C VAL A 50 -4.95 -3.35 -3.85
N ALA A 51 -4.65 -2.12 -4.23
CA ALA A 51 -4.23 -1.08 -3.29
C ALA A 51 -5.43 -0.56 -2.48
N GLN A 52 -5.27 -0.35 -1.17
CA GLN A 52 -6.26 0.38 -0.37
C GLN A 52 -6.34 1.84 -0.80
N VAL A 53 -5.17 2.46 -1.00
CA VAL A 53 -5.04 3.82 -1.51
C VAL A 53 -3.92 3.86 -2.54
N THR A 54 -4.19 4.48 -3.68
CA THR A 54 -3.19 4.56 -4.75
C THR A 54 -2.14 5.63 -4.46
N ASN A 55 -0.88 5.34 -4.75
CA ASN A 55 0.22 6.27 -4.51
C ASN A 55 0.30 7.41 -5.54
N VAL A 56 -0.37 7.25 -6.70
CA VAL A 56 -0.29 8.21 -7.81
C VAL A 56 -1.41 9.24 -7.77
N THR A 57 -2.60 8.92 -7.28
CA THR A 57 -3.71 9.88 -7.27
C THR A 57 -4.31 10.06 -5.89
N GLY A 58 -3.81 9.32 -4.89
CA GLY A 58 -4.38 9.23 -3.55
C GLY A 58 -5.77 8.61 -3.52
N THR A 59 -6.31 8.12 -4.63
CA THR A 59 -7.68 7.57 -4.62
C THR A 59 -7.77 6.35 -3.71
N ALA A 60 -8.70 6.41 -2.75
CA ALA A 60 -9.08 5.28 -1.92
C ALA A 60 -10.00 4.33 -2.69
N LEU A 61 -9.73 3.04 -2.58
CA LEU A 61 -10.52 2.01 -3.25
C LEU A 61 -11.60 1.45 -2.30
N PRO A 62 -12.78 1.06 -2.82
CA PRO A 62 -13.85 0.49 -2.02
C PRO A 62 -13.55 -0.97 -1.66
N ILE A 63 -12.57 -1.19 -0.76
CA ILE A 63 -12.04 -2.53 -0.44
C ILE A 63 -13.14 -3.49 0.03
N LYS A 64 -14.08 -3.04 0.87
CA LYS A 64 -15.18 -3.89 1.34
C LYS A 64 -16.06 -4.39 0.21
N ASP A 65 -16.39 -3.53 -0.75
CA ASP A 65 -17.20 -3.91 -1.92
C ASP A 65 -16.43 -4.89 -2.82
N ILE A 66 -15.11 -4.66 -2.98
CA ILE A 66 -14.23 -5.54 -3.75
C ILE A 66 -14.15 -6.93 -3.11
N VAL A 67 -13.99 -7.00 -1.79
CA VAL A 67 -13.96 -8.27 -1.04
C VAL A 67 -15.31 -8.96 -1.14
N ALA A 68 -16.41 -8.29 -0.83
CA ALA A 68 -17.76 -8.86 -0.89
C ALA A 68 -18.08 -9.41 -2.29
N MET A 69 -17.76 -8.67 -3.35
CA MET A 69 -17.95 -9.11 -4.73
C MET A 69 -17.04 -10.28 -5.10
N THR A 70 -15.82 -10.31 -4.57
CA THR A 70 -14.88 -11.43 -4.74
C THR A 70 -15.42 -12.72 -4.13
N ARG A 71 -15.91 -12.66 -2.89
CA ARG A 71 -16.52 -13.80 -2.20
C ARG A 71 -17.76 -14.30 -2.92
N ALA A 72 -18.59 -13.38 -3.43
CA ALA A 72 -19.83 -13.74 -4.12
C ALA A 72 -19.61 -14.47 -5.47
N LYS A 73 -18.46 -14.26 -6.12
CA LYS A 73 -18.23 -14.73 -7.51
C LYS A 73 -17.08 -15.72 -7.65
N SER A 74 -16.25 -15.91 -6.62
CA SER A 74 -15.04 -16.73 -6.69
C SER A 74 -14.59 -17.20 -5.31
N GLN A 75 -13.55 -18.04 -5.29
CA GLN A 75 -12.80 -18.40 -4.09
C GLN A 75 -11.41 -17.72 -4.08
N ALA A 76 -11.30 -16.58 -4.76
CA ALA A 76 -10.03 -15.89 -4.90
C ALA A 76 -9.56 -15.32 -3.55
N ILE A 77 -8.25 -15.36 -3.35
CA ILE A 77 -7.57 -14.71 -2.22
C ILE A 77 -7.50 -13.20 -2.50
N VAL A 78 -7.91 -12.37 -1.54
CA VAL A 78 -7.83 -10.91 -1.63
C VAL A 78 -6.61 -10.39 -0.87
N ILE A 79 -5.72 -9.72 -1.59
CA ILE A 79 -4.49 -9.14 -1.07
C ILE A 79 -4.59 -7.63 -1.18
N VAL A 80 -4.52 -6.95 -0.04
CA VAL A 80 -4.60 -5.50 0.04
C VAL A 80 -3.21 -4.89 0.23
N ASP A 81 -2.76 -4.09 -0.74
CA ASP A 81 -1.61 -3.20 -0.58
C ASP A 81 -2.04 -1.98 0.23
N GLY A 82 -1.73 -2.04 1.52
CA GLY A 82 -2.00 -1.03 2.52
C GLY A 82 -0.90 0.01 2.68
N ALA A 83 0.12 0.04 1.83
CA ALA A 83 1.30 0.87 2.06
C ALA A 83 0.96 2.37 2.20
N GLN A 84 -0.05 2.86 1.47
CA GLN A 84 -0.58 4.22 1.68
C GLN A 84 -1.81 4.22 2.61
N GLY A 85 -2.64 3.17 2.57
CA GLY A 85 -3.86 3.10 3.38
C GLY A 85 -3.58 3.18 4.88
N ILE A 86 -2.60 2.42 5.38
CA ILE A 86 -2.28 2.35 6.82
C ILE A 86 -1.85 3.70 7.42
N VAL A 87 -1.31 4.60 6.59
CA VAL A 87 -0.78 5.90 7.04
C VAL A 87 -1.90 6.91 7.27
N HIS A 88 -3.03 6.69 6.62
CA HIS A 88 -3.97 7.76 6.37
C HIS A 88 -5.43 7.33 6.54
N GLN A 89 -5.69 6.07 6.82
CA GLN A 89 -7.04 5.58 7.06
C GLN A 89 -6.99 4.63 8.24
N PRO A 90 -7.90 4.78 9.22
CA PRO A 90 -8.13 3.74 10.20
C PRO A 90 -8.37 2.41 9.48
N THR A 91 -7.57 1.41 9.82
CA THR A 91 -7.58 0.13 9.12
C THR A 91 -7.87 -0.96 10.13
N ASP A 92 -9.01 -1.62 9.94
CA ASP A 92 -9.38 -2.85 10.63
C ASP A 92 -9.40 -3.98 9.60
N VAL A 93 -8.38 -4.84 9.65
CA VAL A 93 -8.23 -5.95 8.69
C VAL A 93 -9.31 -7.02 8.84
N GLN A 94 -9.96 -7.13 10.00
CA GLN A 94 -11.07 -8.06 10.22
C GLN A 94 -12.34 -7.54 9.57
N ASP A 95 -12.64 -6.25 9.76
CA ASP A 95 -13.78 -5.56 9.14
C ASP A 95 -13.63 -5.43 7.61
N LEU A 96 -12.40 -5.33 7.10
CA LEU A 96 -12.13 -5.41 5.66
C LEU A 96 -12.30 -6.83 5.09
N ASP A 97 -12.25 -7.88 5.91
CA ASP A 97 -12.21 -9.29 5.49
C ASP A 97 -11.13 -9.61 4.43
N ALA A 98 -9.99 -8.89 4.48
CA ALA A 98 -8.86 -9.14 3.61
C ALA A 98 -8.16 -10.46 3.98
N ASP A 99 -7.73 -11.25 2.99
CA ASP A 99 -6.98 -12.48 3.26
C ASP A 99 -5.52 -12.17 3.61
N PHE A 100 -4.97 -11.14 2.96
CA PHE A 100 -3.69 -10.54 3.29
C PHE A 100 -3.78 -9.02 3.28
N TYR A 101 -3.01 -8.38 4.17
CA TYR A 101 -2.83 -6.94 4.20
C TYR A 101 -1.35 -6.63 4.42
N VAL A 102 -0.76 -5.79 3.57
CA VAL A 102 0.68 -5.51 3.61
C VAL A 102 0.97 -4.01 3.71
N PHE A 103 1.98 -3.63 4.47
CA PHE A 103 2.48 -2.26 4.48
C PHE A 103 3.97 -2.16 4.81
N SER A 104 4.55 -1.00 4.53
CA SER A 104 5.97 -0.70 4.79
C SER A 104 6.11 0.31 5.92
N GLY A 105 6.96 0.02 6.90
CA GLY A 105 7.11 0.86 8.09
C GLY A 105 7.64 2.26 7.80
N HIS A 106 8.46 2.44 6.77
CA HIS A 106 9.02 3.76 6.41
C HIS A 106 8.00 4.78 5.91
N LYS A 107 6.79 4.35 5.56
CA LYS A 107 5.67 5.26 5.29
C LYS A 107 4.92 5.65 6.57
N LEU A 108 5.14 4.89 7.64
CA LEU A 108 4.60 5.11 8.97
C LEU A 108 5.70 5.60 9.93
N TYR A 109 6.59 6.47 9.44
CA TYR A 109 7.66 7.14 10.21
C TYR A 109 8.71 6.22 10.84
N ALA A 110 8.71 4.91 10.55
CA ALA A 110 9.75 4.00 11.00
C ALA A 110 10.98 4.03 10.07
N PRO A 111 12.14 3.48 10.48
CA PRO A 111 13.28 3.33 9.58
C PRO A 111 12.98 2.45 8.35
N ALA A 112 13.75 2.64 7.29
CA ALA A 112 13.73 1.74 6.14
C ALA A 112 14.14 0.31 6.54
N GLY A 113 13.66 -0.69 5.78
CA GLY A 113 14.01 -2.09 5.99
C GLY A 113 13.11 -2.85 6.97
N ILE A 114 11.94 -2.30 7.33
CA ILE A 114 10.89 -3.02 8.06
C ILE A 114 9.53 -2.89 7.35
N GLY A 115 8.76 -3.96 7.38
CA GLY A 115 7.42 -4.04 6.82
C GLY A 115 6.61 -5.10 7.53
N VAL A 116 5.31 -5.15 7.23
CA VAL A 116 4.35 -6.06 7.87
C VAL A 116 3.53 -6.76 6.80
N LEU A 117 3.33 -8.06 6.99
CA LEU A 117 2.34 -8.85 6.29
C LEU A 117 1.40 -9.44 7.33
N TYR A 118 0.16 -9.00 7.30
CA TYR A 118 -0.96 -9.69 7.93
C TYR A 118 -1.49 -10.75 6.96
N GLY A 119 -1.89 -11.90 7.50
CA GLY A 119 -2.61 -12.92 6.76
C GLY A 119 -3.56 -13.68 7.68
N LYS A 120 -4.68 -14.17 7.14
CA LYS A 120 -5.59 -15.04 7.90
C LYS A 120 -4.87 -16.32 8.32
N LEU A 121 -5.10 -16.74 9.55
CA LEU A 121 -4.38 -17.85 10.19
C LEU A 121 -4.41 -19.13 9.33
N ALA A 122 -5.59 -19.57 8.90
CA ALA A 122 -5.76 -20.78 8.10
C ALA A 122 -4.97 -20.75 6.77
N ILE A 123 -4.82 -19.57 6.17
CA ILE A 123 -4.07 -19.40 4.92
C ILE A 123 -2.57 -19.47 5.21
N LEU A 124 -2.10 -18.75 6.24
CA LEU A 124 -0.70 -18.78 6.65
C LEU A 124 -0.26 -20.17 7.10
N GLU A 125 -1.13 -20.94 7.75
CA GLU A 125 -0.86 -22.33 8.16
C GLU A 125 -0.66 -23.25 6.94
N ALA A 126 -1.54 -23.13 5.94
CA ALA A 126 -1.49 -23.94 4.71
C ALA A 126 -0.32 -23.59 3.77
N MET A 127 0.18 -22.35 3.82
CA MET A 127 1.28 -21.92 2.96
C MET A 127 2.62 -22.59 3.30
N PRO A 128 3.41 -23.02 2.29
CA PRO A 128 4.78 -23.45 2.52
C PRO A 128 5.65 -22.24 2.93
N PRO A 129 6.80 -22.46 3.58
CA PRO A 129 7.72 -21.37 3.86
C PRO A 129 8.21 -20.70 2.57
N TRP A 130 8.47 -19.39 2.65
CA TRP A 130 9.06 -18.63 1.55
C TRP A 130 10.59 -18.74 1.58
N HIS A 131 11.23 -18.07 2.55
CA HIS A 131 12.68 -18.11 2.70
C HIS A 131 13.07 -19.25 3.63
N GLY A 132 14.14 -19.99 3.29
CA GLY A 132 14.73 -21.01 4.13
C GLY A 132 15.96 -20.48 4.89
N GLY A 133 16.15 -20.90 6.14
CA GLY A 133 17.30 -20.52 6.95
C GLY A 133 17.14 -20.87 8.43
N GLY A 134 18.02 -20.35 9.28
CA GLY A 134 17.85 -20.44 10.74
C GLY A 134 16.59 -19.72 11.22
N LYS A 135 16.22 -19.92 12.50
CA LYS A 135 15.05 -19.32 13.18
C LYS A 135 13.66 -19.81 12.72
N MET A 136 13.50 -20.19 11.45
CA MET A 136 12.22 -20.66 10.88
C MET A 136 12.01 -22.20 10.93
N VAL A 137 12.96 -22.91 11.55
CA VAL A 137 13.00 -24.37 11.64
C VAL A 137 12.74 -24.84 13.07
N GLU A 138 12.06 -25.97 13.22
CA GLU A 138 11.93 -26.70 14.48
C GLU A 138 13.00 -27.78 14.59
N LYS A 139 13.20 -28.58 13.53
CA LYS A 139 14.25 -29.61 13.45
C LYS A 139 14.90 -29.60 12.07
N VAL A 140 16.22 -29.78 12.04
CA VAL A 140 17.01 -29.92 10.82
C VAL A 140 17.82 -31.21 10.89
N SER A 141 17.75 -32.02 9.84
CA SER A 141 18.67 -33.14 9.57
C SER A 141 18.99 -33.21 8.08
N PHE A 142 19.94 -34.07 7.69
CA PHE A 142 20.29 -34.25 6.26
C PHE A 142 19.16 -34.92 5.46
N GLU A 143 18.25 -35.61 6.14
CA GLU A 143 17.10 -36.30 5.54
C GLU A 143 15.85 -35.41 5.46
N GLY A 144 15.80 -34.28 6.17
CA GLY A 144 14.64 -33.39 6.13
C GLY A 144 14.65 -32.28 7.17
N THR A 145 13.68 -31.35 7.02
CA THR A 145 13.49 -30.21 7.91
C THR A 145 12.02 -30.06 8.28
N THR A 146 11.73 -29.80 9.55
CA THR A 146 10.41 -29.36 10.03
C THR A 146 10.48 -27.87 10.39
N PHE A 147 9.37 -27.16 10.18
CA PHE A 147 9.33 -25.70 10.31
C PHE A 147 8.71 -25.24 11.63
N SER A 148 9.15 -24.09 12.12
CA SER A 148 8.54 -23.46 13.29
C SER A 148 7.07 -23.12 13.05
N GLN A 149 6.32 -22.97 14.13
CA GLN A 149 4.96 -22.44 14.08
C GLN A 149 4.93 -20.98 13.62
N LEU A 150 3.74 -20.49 13.29
CA LEU A 150 3.55 -19.09 12.93
C LEU A 150 3.86 -18.14 14.11
N PRO A 151 4.39 -16.94 13.86
CA PRO A 151 4.81 -16.40 12.56
C PRO A 151 6.21 -16.86 12.10
N GLY A 152 6.96 -17.57 12.97
CA GLY A 152 8.37 -17.94 12.75
C GLY A 152 8.66 -18.65 11.43
N LYS A 153 7.71 -19.44 10.91
CA LYS A 153 7.79 -20.10 9.58
C LYS A 153 8.17 -19.15 8.44
N PHE A 154 7.83 -17.87 8.53
CA PHE A 154 8.06 -16.87 7.49
C PHE A 154 9.18 -15.87 7.80
N GLU A 155 9.86 -16.02 8.94
CA GLU A 155 10.90 -15.10 9.40
C GLU A 155 12.28 -15.77 9.45
N ALA A 156 12.78 -16.18 8.29
CA ALA A 156 14.09 -16.83 8.19
C ALA A 156 15.24 -15.88 8.56
N GLY A 157 16.19 -16.39 9.37
CA GLY A 157 17.38 -15.67 9.80
C GLY A 157 17.14 -14.66 10.91
N THR A 158 18.15 -13.85 11.21
CA THR A 158 18.05 -12.78 12.21
C THR A 158 17.14 -11.67 11.64
N PRO A 159 16.00 -11.36 12.28
CA PRO A 159 15.13 -10.31 11.79
C PRO A 159 15.76 -8.92 12.03
N ASN A 160 15.19 -7.90 11.39
CA ASN A 160 15.49 -6.51 11.70
C ASN A 160 14.85 -6.12 13.05
N VAL A 161 15.44 -6.57 14.16
CA VAL A 161 14.92 -6.35 15.53
C VAL A 161 14.78 -4.86 15.83
N ALA A 162 15.81 -4.06 15.51
CA ALA A 162 15.78 -2.62 15.73
C ALA A 162 14.67 -1.94 14.92
N GLY A 163 14.47 -2.36 13.66
CA GLY A 163 13.39 -1.87 12.82
C GLY A 163 12.00 -2.23 13.36
N ALA A 164 11.82 -3.44 13.89
CA ALA A 164 10.56 -3.87 14.50
C ALA A 164 10.22 -3.05 15.76
N LEU A 165 11.21 -2.83 16.64
CA LEU A 165 11.05 -1.98 17.82
C LEU A 165 10.77 -0.51 17.46
N ALA A 166 11.48 0.02 16.45
CA ALA A 166 11.26 1.37 15.97
C ALA A 166 9.86 1.53 15.34
N LEU A 167 9.39 0.53 14.58
CA LEU A 167 8.04 0.51 14.04
C LEU A 167 6.99 0.52 15.14
N ALA A 168 7.16 -0.28 16.20
CA ALA A 168 6.26 -0.26 17.35
C ALA A 168 6.22 1.14 17.99
N CYS A 169 7.38 1.76 18.21
CA CYS A 169 7.46 3.12 18.74
C CYS A 169 6.78 4.15 17.82
N SER A 170 6.94 4.06 16.49
CA SER A 170 6.25 4.92 15.54
C SER A 170 4.73 4.77 15.60
N ILE A 171 4.23 3.53 15.74
CA ILE A 171 2.80 3.24 15.90
C ILE A 171 2.27 3.81 17.22
N GLU A 172 2.98 3.56 18.33
CA GLU A 172 2.63 4.09 19.65
C GLU A 172 2.58 5.62 19.65
N TRP A 173 3.58 6.27 19.04
CA TRP A 173 3.61 7.72 18.88
C TRP A 173 2.42 8.24 18.05
N LEU A 174 2.15 7.63 16.89
CA LEU A 174 1.04 8.04 16.04
C LEU A 174 -0.32 7.86 16.73
N SER A 175 -0.44 6.81 17.55
CA SER A 175 -1.65 6.50 18.32
C SER A 175 -1.95 7.51 19.45
N GLN A 176 -1.03 8.44 19.74
CA GLN A 176 -1.27 9.54 20.68
C GLN A 176 -2.17 10.64 20.11
N TYR A 177 -2.31 10.69 18.78
CA TYR A 177 -3.18 11.65 18.09
C TYR A 177 -4.51 11.00 17.74
N SER A 178 -5.61 11.77 17.78
CA SER A 178 -6.88 11.22 17.32
C SER A 178 -6.88 11.10 15.79
N ASN A 179 -7.46 10.01 15.28
CA ASN A 179 -7.62 9.82 13.83
C ASN A 179 -8.37 10.99 13.18
N SER A 180 -9.36 11.56 13.87
CA SER A 180 -10.12 12.72 13.38
C SER A 180 -9.27 13.98 13.27
N GLU A 181 -8.37 14.24 14.22
CA GLU A 181 -7.48 15.41 14.15
C GLU A 181 -6.46 15.26 13.01
N LEU A 182 -5.85 14.08 12.88
CA LEU A 182 -4.92 13.79 11.78
C LEU A 182 -5.62 13.95 10.43
N GLU A 183 -6.82 13.40 10.29
CA GLU A 183 -7.61 13.49 9.07
C GLU A 183 -7.98 14.93 8.72
N GLN A 184 -8.47 15.70 9.70
CA GLN A 184 -8.79 17.11 9.50
C GLN A 184 -7.56 17.92 9.09
N HIS A 185 -6.40 17.68 9.73
CA HIS A 185 -5.17 18.37 9.40
C HIS A 185 -4.71 18.07 7.97
N ILE A 186 -4.71 16.80 7.56
CA ILE A 186 -4.32 16.40 6.21
C ILE A 186 -5.30 16.99 5.18
N HIS A 187 -6.61 16.97 5.46
CA HIS A 187 -7.61 17.57 4.58
C HIS A 187 -7.42 19.09 4.42
N GLN A 188 -7.10 19.81 5.49
CA GLN A 188 -6.80 21.25 5.42
C GLN A 188 -5.60 21.51 4.52
N LEU A 189 -4.50 20.77 4.70
CA LEU A 189 -3.30 20.90 3.86
C LEU A 189 -3.60 20.58 2.39
N GLN A 190 -4.39 19.54 2.14
CA GLN A 190 -4.82 19.17 0.79
C GLN A 190 -5.65 20.27 0.14
N GLN A 191 -6.62 20.85 0.86
CA GLN A 191 -7.47 21.91 0.31
C GLN A 191 -6.65 23.17 0.01
N LEU A 192 -5.74 23.55 0.91
CA LEU A 192 -4.82 24.67 0.68
C LEU A 192 -3.95 24.44 -0.56
N ALA A 193 -3.42 23.23 -0.73
CA ALA A 193 -2.66 22.88 -1.92
C ALA A 193 -3.52 22.91 -3.19
N PHE A 194 -4.78 22.45 -3.12
CA PHE A 194 -5.70 22.46 -4.26
C PHE A 194 -6.03 23.89 -4.68
N ASP A 195 -6.41 24.73 -3.72
CA ASP A 195 -6.81 26.12 -3.96
C ASP A 195 -5.65 26.92 -4.56
N GLY A 196 -4.42 26.70 -4.07
CA GLY A 196 -3.24 27.36 -4.59
C GLY A 196 -2.86 26.90 -6.00
N LEU A 197 -2.89 25.58 -6.25
CA LEU A 197 -2.46 25.02 -7.55
C LEU A 197 -3.53 25.16 -8.63
N SER A 198 -4.82 25.25 -8.26
CA SER A 198 -5.93 25.48 -9.21
C SER A 198 -5.92 26.89 -9.80
N GLN A 199 -5.20 27.83 -9.20
CA GLN A 199 -5.04 29.20 -9.71
C GLN A 199 -3.97 29.31 -10.81
N LEU A 200 -3.23 28.23 -11.09
CA LEU A 200 -2.15 28.22 -12.06
C LEU A 200 -2.65 27.63 -13.39
N ASP A 201 -2.73 28.45 -14.44
CA ASP A 201 -3.27 28.09 -15.77
C ASP A 201 -2.50 26.94 -16.47
N ASP A 202 -1.25 26.75 -16.08
CA ASP A 202 -0.34 25.73 -16.60
C ASP A 202 -0.31 24.44 -15.76
N ILE A 203 -1.17 24.31 -14.74
CA ILE A 203 -1.30 23.10 -13.93
C ILE A 203 -2.62 22.38 -14.22
N GLU A 204 -2.52 21.06 -14.34
CA GLU A 204 -3.68 20.17 -14.34
C GLU A 204 -3.60 19.26 -13.11
N ILE A 205 -4.66 19.30 -12.31
CA ILE A 205 -4.78 18.47 -11.11
C ILE A 205 -5.42 17.15 -11.48
N ILE A 206 -4.75 16.03 -11.19
CA ILE A 206 -5.24 14.70 -11.54
C ILE A 206 -5.69 13.97 -10.28
N GLY A 207 -6.90 13.42 -10.32
CA GLY A 207 -7.40 12.53 -9.28
C GLY A 207 -7.76 13.21 -7.97
N PHE A 208 -7.88 14.55 -7.94
CA PHE A 208 -8.49 15.24 -6.81
C PHE A 208 -9.92 14.75 -6.63
N GLN A 209 -10.22 14.27 -5.43
CA GLN A 209 -11.57 13.88 -5.04
C GLN A 209 -11.99 14.78 -3.89
N PRO A 210 -13.00 15.66 -4.08
CA PRO A 210 -13.47 16.50 -3.00
C PRO A 210 -14.02 15.62 -1.87
N VAL A 211 -13.73 16.02 -0.63
CA VAL A 211 -14.15 15.30 0.57
C VAL A 211 -15.66 15.09 0.52
N ARG A 212 -16.10 13.83 0.50
CA ARG A 212 -17.49 13.47 0.83
C ARG A 212 -17.51 13.05 2.29
N VAL A 213 -18.54 13.47 3.02
CA VAL A 213 -18.82 12.95 4.38
C VAL A 213 -18.75 11.42 4.30
N SER A 214 -17.88 10.79 5.11
CA SER A 214 -17.55 9.34 5.12
C SER A 214 -16.61 8.78 4.03
N SER A 215 -15.95 9.63 3.22
CA SER A 215 -14.96 9.15 2.26
C SER A 215 -13.57 9.02 2.91
N PRO A 216 -12.86 7.91 2.68
CA PRO A 216 -11.48 7.80 3.10
C PRO A 216 -10.60 8.87 2.44
N LEU A 217 -9.58 9.36 3.16
CA LEU A 217 -8.60 10.36 2.73
C LEU A 217 -8.00 10.04 1.34
N SER A 218 -7.85 11.07 0.51
CA SER A 218 -7.19 11.01 -0.80
C SER A 218 -6.17 12.14 -0.95
N TRP A 219 -4.86 11.91 -0.95
CA TRP A 219 -3.88 12.97 -1.31
C TRP A 219 -3.85 13.25 -2.80
N MET A 220 -3.28 14.39 -3.14
CA MET A 220 -3.30 14.93 -4.49
C MET A 220 -1.94 14.78 -5.16
N VAL A 221 -1.97 14.43 -6.44
CA VAL A 221 -0.80 14.55 -7.32
C VAL A 221 -1.19 15.48 -8.47
N PHE A 222 -0.28 16.38 -8.79
CA PHE A 222 -0.50 17.43 -9.78
C PHE A 222 0.47 17.21 -10.93
N ILE A 223 0.02 17.46 -12.15
CA ILE A 223 0.86 17.41 -13.34
C ILE A 223 0.80 18.79 -14.01
N THR A 224 1.95 19.40 -14.26
CA THR A 224 2.02 20.65 -15.03
C THR A 224 1.83 20.32 -16.52
N LYS A 225 1.10 21.16 -17.27
CA LYS A 225 1.01 21.10 -18.74
C LYS A 225 2.38 21.19 -19.40
N ILE A 226 3.36 21.78 -18.72
CA ILE A 226 4.76 21.82 -19.17
C ILE A 226 5.49 20.58 -18.66
N TRP A 227 5.37 19.51 -19.43
CA TRP A 227 6.20 18.32 -19.27
C TRP A 227 7.64 18.60 -19.73
N ARG A 228 8.46 19.20 -18.85
CA ARG A 228 9.87 18.83 -18.73
C ARG A 228 10.02 18.01 -17.47
N ARG A 229 9.95 16.67 -17.64
CA ARG A 229 10.03 15.60 -16.63
C ARG A 229 11.26 15.63 -15.68
N TYR A 230 12.07 16.70 -15.72
CA TYR A 230 13.35 16.84 -15.02
C TYR A 230 13.49 18.11 -14.15
N TRP A 231 12.53 19.05 -14.16
CA TRP A 231 12.74 20.37 -13.55
C TRP A 231 12.08 20.60 -12.18
N ILE A 232 10.96 19.95 -11.85
CA ILE A 232 10.25 20.22 -10.58
C ILE A 232 11.07 19.81 -9.35
N ASN A 233 11.95 18.81 -9.44
CA ASN A 233 12.87 18.44 -8.35
C ASN A 233 14.13 19.34 -8.24
N LYS A 234 14.32 20.35 -9.11
CA LYS A 234 15.49 21.24 -9.08
C LYS A 234 15.18 22.70 -8.76
N THR A 235 13.93 23.10 -8.66
CA THR A 235 13.54 24.51 -8.46
C THR A 235 12.65 24.75 -7.25
N LEU A 236 12.83 23.97 -6.19
CA LEU A 236 12.56 24.46 -4.84
C LEU A 236 13.88 25.07 -4.33
N PRO A 237 14.03 26.41 -4.29
CA PRO A 237 15.27 27.01 -3.81
C PRO A 237 15.42 26.71 -2.32
N CYS A 238 16.32 25.78 -2.00
CA CYS A 238 16.92 25.69 -0.68
C CYS A 238 17.47 27.07 -0.31
N ALA A 239 17.09 27.53 0.88
CA ALA A 239 17.72 28.64 1.57
C ALA A 239 19.24 28.53 1.46
N GLN A 240 19.87 29.61 0.99
CA GLN A 240 21.32 29.74 0.94
C GLN A 240 21.90 29.61 2.35
N VAL A 241 22.63 28.53 2.62
CA VAL A 241 23.60 28.49 3.70
C VAL A 241 24.86 29.16 3.17
N THR A 242 25.09 30.39 3.61
CA THR A 242 26.31 31.16 3.35
C THR A 242 27.52 30.48 3.99
N THR A 243 28.50 30.07 3.18
CA THR A 243 29.87 29.88 3.64
C THR A 243 30.70 31.10 3.28
N VAL A 244 31.20 31.78 4.30
CA VAL A 244 32.15 32.90 4.21
C VAL A 244 33.50 32.34 3.75
N PRO A 245 34.17 32.91 2.73
CA PRO A 245 35.56 32.57 2.44
C PRO A 245 36.47 33.35 3.37
N THR A 246 37.26 32.64 4.17
CA THR A 246 38.46 33.16 4.83
C THR A 246 39.51 33.53 3.78
N ARG A 247 40.11 34.72 3.94
CA ARG A 247 41.41 35.05 3.35
C ARG A 247 42.53 34.29 4.04
#